data_AF-A7WNY3-F1
#
_entry.id   AF-A7WNY3-F1
#
_cell.length_a   1.000
_cell.length_b   1.000
_cell.length_c   1.000
_cell.angle_alpha   90.00
_cell.angle_beta   90.00
_cell.angle_gamma   90.00
#
_symmetry.space_group_name_H-M   'P 1'
#
loop_
_entity.id
_entity.type
_entity.pdbx_description
1 polymer ?
#
loop_
_entity_poly.entity_id
_entity_poly.type
_entity_poly.pdbx_seq_one_letter_code
_entity_poly.pdbx_strand_id
1 'polypeptide(L)'
;DTFYITPEILMRTHTSPNQARAMEAHDFSKGPLKMISPGRVYRRDTDDATHSHQFHQVEGLVIDKHVTMADLKGTLEMVAANLFGDEFDVRLRPSYFPFTEPSVEADITCFNCMGKGCAVCKNTGWIEVL
;
A
#
# COMPACT_ATOMS: atom_id res chain seq x y z
N ASP A 1 17.55 -2.25 8.00
CA ASP A 1 16.24 -2.95 7.97
C ASP A 1 16.13 -4.02 6.88
N THR A 2 17.19 -4.29 6.12
CA THR A 2 17.16 -5.21 4.97
C THR A 2 18.05 -6.42 5.20
N PHE A 3 17.63 -7.58 4.69
CA PHE A 3 18.47 -8.78 4.63
C PHE A 3 19.29 -8.79 3.34
N TYR A 4 20.62 -8.78 3.47
CA TYR A 4 21.57 -8.87 2.37
C TYR A 4 22.15 -10.29 2.29
N ILE A 5 22.22 -10.84 1.07
CA ILE A 5 22.93 -12.09 0.76
C ILE A 5 24.37 -11.76 0.36
N THR A 6 24.55 -10.70 -0.42
CA THR A 6 25.82 -10.08 -0.79
C THR A 6 25.68 -8.55 -0.67
N PRO A 7 26.73 -7.73 -0.88
CA PRO A 7 26.59 -6.28 -0.89
C PRO A 7 25.56 -5.72 -1.90
N GLU A 8 25.23 -6.49 -2.95
CA GLU A 8 24.37 -6.08 -4.06
C GLU A 8 23.06 -6.89 -4.14
N ILE A 9 23.05 -8.10 -3.59
CA ILE A 9 21.90 -9.01 -3.64
C ILE A 9 21.22 -9.02 -2.27
N LEU A 10 19.94 -8.70 -2.27
CA LEU A 10 19.12 -8.60 -1.07
C LEU A 10 17.78 -9.32 -1.23
N MET A 11 17.17 -9.65 -0.10
CA MET A 11 15.78 -10.10 -0.04
C MET A 11 14.88 -8.87 -0.18
N ARG A 12 13.97 -8.87 -1.17
CA ARG A 12 13.13 -7.70 -1.45
C ARG A 12 12.33 -7.26 -0.22
N THR A 13 12.35 -5.96 0.05
CA THR A 13 11.70 -5.33 1.21
C THR A 13 10.25 -4.90 0.95
N HIS A 14 9.87 -4.88 -0.32
CA HIS A 14 8.56 -4.56 -0.86
C HIS A 14 8.42 -5.22 -2.24
N THR A 15 7.22 -5.17 -2.82
CA THR A 15 6.92 -5.77 -4.14
C THR A 15 7.14 -4.82 -5.31
N SER A 16 7.42 -3.54 -5.07
CA SER A 16 7.71 -2.53 -6.11
C SER A 16 8.81 -2.89 -7.12
N PRO A 17 9.85 -3.72 -6.83
CA PRO A 17 10.77 -4.16 -7.88
C PRO A 17 10.08 -4.92 -9.02
N ASN A 18 8.94 -5.58 -8.77
CA ASN A 18 8.15 -6.21 -9.83
C ASN A 18 7.48 -5.16 -10.72
N GLN A 19 7.06 -4.03 -10.14
CA GLN A 19 6.50 -2.91 -10.89
C GLN A 19 7.57 -2.26 -11.77
N ALA A 20 8.77 -2.04 -11.25
CA ALA A 20 9.88 -1.51 -12.04
C ALA A 20 10.19 -2.40 -13.26
N ARG A 21 10.26 -3.72 -13.07
CA ARG A 21 10.46 -4.68 -14.16
C ARG A 21 9.29 -4.69 -15.16
N ALA A 22 8.06 -4.53 -14.68
CA ALA A 22 6.89 -4.41 -15.55
C ALA A 22 6.95 -3.14 -16.39
N MET A 23 7.37 -2.00 -15.81
CA MET A 23 7.57 -0.75 -16.56
C MET A 23 8.66 -0.88 -17.63
N GLU A 24 9.77 -1.55 -17.32
CA GLU A 24 10.86 -1.80 -18.29
C GLU A 24 10.40 -2.66 -19.48
N ALA A 25 9.54 -3.63 -19.22
CA ALA A 25 9.04 -4.56 -20.24
C ALA A 25 7.80 -4.06 -21.00
N HIS A 26 7.10 -3.05 -20.48
CA HIS A 26 5.83 -2.60 -21.03
C HIS A 26 6.00 -1.71 -22.26
N ASP A 27 5.26 -2.02 -23.31
CA ASP A 27 5.16 -1.20 -24.52
C ASP A 27 4.00 -0.21 -24.38
N PHE A 28 4.32 1.04 -24.02
CA PHE A 28 3.33 2.11 -23.82
C PHE A 28 2.59 2.53 -25.10
N SER A 29 2.98 2.05 -26.29
CA SER A 29 2.17 2.23 -27.50
C SER A 29 0.89 1.37 -27.50
N LYS A 30 0.87 0.31 -26.67
CA LYS A 30 -0.27 -0.62 -26.51
C LYS A 30 -1.28 -0.18 -25.46
N GLY A 31 -1.08 0.98 -24.84
CA GLY A 31 -1.97 1.56 -23.84
C GLY A 31 -1.40 1.55 -22.43
N PRO A 32 -2.26 1.79 -21.42
CA PRO A 32 -1.83 1.97 -20.04
C PRO A 32 -1.26 0.71 -19.40
N LEU A 33 -0.38 0.91 -18.42
CA LEU A 33 0.07 -0.15 -17.53
C LEU A 33 -0.79 -0.14 -16.27
N LYS A 34 -1.52 -1.22 -16.02
CA LYS A 34 -2.31 -1.42 -14.79
C LYS A 34 -1.96 -2.78 -14.23
N MET A 35 -1.45 -2.82 -13.00
CA MET A 35 -1.00 -4.09 -12.41
C MET A 35 -1.17 -4.13 -10.90
N ILE A 36 -1.30 -5.35 -10.39
CA ILE A 36 -1.24 -5.69 -8.97
C ILE A 36 -0.10 -6.67 -8.79
N SER A 37 0.69 -6.49 -7.74
CA SER A 37 1.85 -7.32 -7.43
C SER A 37 1.73 -7.86 -5.99
N PRO A 38 1.05 -9.00 -5.79
CA PRO A 38 1.06 -9.68 -4.51
C PRO A 38 2.37 -10.46 -4.33
N GLY A 39 2.88 -10.53 -3.11
CA GLY A 39 4.01 -11.41 -2.84
C GLY A 39 4.57 -11.34 -1.44
N ARG A 40 5.39 -12.34 -1.14
CA ARG A 40 6.21 -12.38 0.06
C ARG A 40 7.32 -11.33 0.00
N VAL A 41 7.50 -10.60 1.10
CA VAL A 41 8.53 -9.57 1.29
C VAL A 41 9.19 -9.77 2.66
N TYR A 42 10.34 -9.12 2.88
CA TYR A 42 11.17 -9.36 4.05
C TYR A 42 11.66 -8.06 4.67
N ARG A 43 11.61 -7.98 5.99
CA ARG A 43 12.19 -6.88 6.77
C ARG A 43 12.98 -7.46 7.93
N ARG A 44 14.08 -6.82 8.30
CA ARG A 44 14.91 -7.23 9.44
C ARG A 44 14.29 -6.75 10.76
N ASP A 45 13.01 -7.04 10.92
CA ASP A 45 12.25 -6.79 12.15
C ASP A 45 12.47 -7.96 13.10
N THR A 46 12.43 -7.69 14.41
CA THR A 46 12.47 -8.76 15.41
C THR A 46 11.08 -9.37 15.48
N ASP A 47 10.97 -10.69 15.33
CA ASP A 47 9.68 -11.36 15.42
C ASP A 47 9.04 -11.12 16.80
N ASP A 48 7.84 -10.56 16.80
CA ASP A 48 7.02 -10.32 17.99
C ASP A 48 5.53 -10.53 17.68
N ALA A 49 4.64 -10.17 18.61
CA ALA A 49 3.20 -10.35 18.43
C ALA A 49 2.59 -9.53 17.28
N THR A 50 3.30 -8.52 16.78
CA THR A 50 2.84 -7.53 15.78
C THR A 50 3.72 -7.48 14.52
N HIS A 51 4.91 -8.07 14.55
CA HIS A 51 5.87 -8.03 13.46
C HIS A 51 6.40 -9.43 13.12
N SER A 52 6.57 -9.68 11.83
CA SER A 52 7.31 -10.84 11.34
C SER A 52 8.34 -10.40 10.31
N HIS A 53 9.54 -10.99 10.38
CA HIS A 53 10.59 -10.78 9.40
C HIS A 53 10.19 -11.16 7.96
N GLN A 54 9.13 -11.95 7.82
CA GLN A 54 8.54 -12.38 6.55
C GLN A 54 7.03 -12.14 6.57
N PHE A 55 6.53 -11.36 5.62
CA PHE A 55 5.10 -11.11 5.48
C PHE A 55 4.70 -11.01 4.00
N HIS A 56 3.40 -10.82 3.75
CA HIS A 56 2.86 -10.65 2.42
C HIS A 56 2.38 -9.22 2.24
N GLN A 57 2.74 -8.63 1.11
CA GLN A 57 2.28 -7.32 0.70
C GLN A 57 1.65 -7.42 -0.68
N VAL A 58 0.67 -6.57 -0.92
CA VAL A 58 0.09 -6.33 -2.24
C VAL A 58 0.31 -4.87 -2.56
N GLU A 59 0.91 -4.58 -3.72
CA GLU A 59 0.99 -3.22 -4.24
C GLU A 59 0.32 -3.13 -5.60
N GLY A 60 -0.22 -1.94 -5.91
CA GLY A 60 -0.81 -1.63 -7.21
C GLY A 60 -0.05 -0.51 -7.91
N LEU A 61 -0.01 -0.57 -9.25
CA LEU A 61 0.54 0.48 -10.10
C LEU A 61 -0.43 0.73 -11.27
N VAL A 62 -0.75 2.01 -11.49
CA VAL A 62 -1.48 2.48 -12.67
C VAL A 62 -0.68 3.62 -13.30
N ILE A 63 -0.28 3.44 -14.56
CA ILE A 63 0.38 4.46 -15.38
C ILE A 63 -0.45 4.65 -16.64
N ASP A 64 -1.04 5.84 -16.75
CA ASP A 64 -1.78 6.31 -17.91
C ASP A 64 -1.67 7.83 -18.02
N LYS A 65 -2.15 8.40 -19.12
CA LYS A 65 -2.28 9.85 -19.28
C LYS A 65 -3.37 10.37 -18.35
N HIS A 66 -3.08 11.50 -17.70
CA HIS A 66 -4.03 12.25 -16.87
C HIS A 66 -4.59 11.48 -15.67
N VAL A 67 -3.86 10.51 -15.13
CA VAL A 67 -4.18 9.90 -13.82
C VAL A 67 -3.95 10.93 -12.73
N THR A 68 -4.91 11.05 -11.81
CA THR A 68 -4.94 12.05 -10.75
C THR A 68 -5.03 11.40 -9.36
N MET A 69 -4.83 12.21 -8.32
CA MET A 69 -5.08 11.78 -6.93
C MET A 69 -6.54 11.39 -6.67
N ALA A 70 -7.49 11.93 -7.45
CA ALA A 70 -8.89 11.54 -7.34
C ALA A 70 -9.11 10.09 -7.81
N ASP A 71 -8.39 9.66 -8.86
CA ASP A 71 -8.43 8.28 -9.35
C ASP A 71 -7.84 7.31 -8.31
N LEU A 72 -6.74 7.70 -7.65
CA LEU A 72 -6.17 6.94 -6.54
C LEU A 72 -7.18 6.81 -5.39
N LYS A 73 -7.78 7.93 -4.96
CA LYS A 73 -8.77 7.93 -3.87
C LYS A 73 -9.96 7.03 -4.20
N GLY A 74 -10.56 7.18 -5.38
CA GLY A 74 -11.70 6.36 -5.79
C GLY A 74 -11.35 4.87 -5.93
N THR A 75 -10.13 4.55 -6.37
CA THR A 75 -9.64 3.17 -6.39
C THR A 75 -9.52 2.59 -4.98
N LEU A 76 -8.95 3.35 -4.03
CA LEU A 76 -8.82 2.92 -2.63
C LEU A 76 -10.17 2.79 -1.93
N GLU A 77 -11.12 3.70 -2.19
CA GLU A 77 -12.50 3.61 -1.70
C GLU A 77 -13.19 2.34 -2.21
N MET A 78 -13.07 2.04 -3.51
CA MET A 78 -13.60 0.81 -4.08
C MET A 78 -12.94 -0.45 -3.51
N VAL A 79 -11.62 -0.44 -3.28
CA VAL A 79 -10.92 -1.58 -2.65
C VAL A 79 -11.38 -1.77 -1.20
N ALA A 80 -11.49 -0.70 -0.42
CA ALA A 80 -11.97 -0.76 0.95
C ALA A 80 -13.41 -1.30 1.02
N ALA A 81 -14.29 -0.79 0.16
CA ALA A 81 -15.66 -1.27 0.02
C ALA A 81 -15.75 -2.78 -0.28
N ASN A 82 -14.95 -3.26 -1.25
CA ASN A 82 -14.95 -4.67 -1.64
C ASN A 82 -14.32 -5.60 -0.58
N LEU A 83 -13.36 -5.12 0.21
CA LEU A 83 -12.67 -5.93 1.22
C LEU A 83 -13.36 -5.91 2.58
N PHE A 84 -13.92 -4.76 2.97
CA PHE A 84 -14.42 -4.52 4.32
C PHE A 84 -15.92 -4.22 4.37
N GLY A 85 -16.51 -3.67 3.31
CA GLY A 85 -17.91 -3.24 3.27
C GLY A 85 -18.05 -1.73 3.01
N ASP A 86 -19.24 -1.31 2.57
CA ASP A 86 -19.55 0.06 2.14
C ASP A 86 -19.74 1.04 3.32
N GLU A 87 -19.74 0.55 4.56
CA GLU A 87 -19.93 1.34 5.78
C GLU A 87 -18.68 2.09 6.26
N PHE A 88 -17.53 1.88 5.62
CA PHE A 88 -16.24 2.45 6.03
C PHE A 88 -15.82 3.62 5.14
N ASP A 89 -15.62 4.79 5.74
CA ASP A 89 -15.03 5.93 5.03
C ASP A 89 -13.52 5.76 4.88
N VAL A 90 -12.98 6.20 3.73
CA VAL A 90 -11.53 6.29 3.46
C VAL A 90 -11.05 7.74 3.57
N ARG A 91 -9.94 7.94 4.27
CA ARG A 91 -9.26 9.23 4.38
C ARG A 91 -7.80 9.09 3.96
N LEU A 92 -7.33 10.05 3.14
CA LEU A 92 -5.93 10.18 2.77
C LEU A 92 -5.27 11.27 3.62
N ARG A 93 -4.15 10.95 4.27
CA ARG A 93 -3.34 11.91 5.03
C ARG A 93 -2.00 12.12 4.31
N PRO A 94 -1.49 13.34 4.21
CA PRO A 94 -0.15 13.58 3.67
C PRO A 94 0.91 12.76 4.43
N SER A 95 1.81 12.11 3.69
CA SER A 95 2.94 11.35 4.21
C SER A 95 4.14 11.51 3.26
N TYR A 96 5.16 10.66 3.40
CA TYR A 96 6.35 10.66 2.56
C TYR A 96 6.80 9.25 2.22
N PHE A 97 6.85 8.95 0.93
CA PHE A 97 7.51 7.76 0.40
C PHE A 97 8.48 8.17 -0.72
N PRO A 98 9.73 7.66 -0.73
CA PRO A 98 10.74 8.08 -1.72
C PRO A 98 10.39 7.85 -3.20
N PHE A 99 9.34 7.07 -3.48
CA PHE A 99 8.94 6.64 -4.83
C PHE A 99 7.58 7.24 -5.28
N THR A 100 6.96 8.14 -4.50
CA THR A 100 5.73 8.84 -4.88
C THR A 100 5.78 10.32 -4.51
N GLU A 101 5.17 11.16 -5.34
CA GLU A 101 4.97 12.59 -5.04
C GLU A 101 3.69 13.09 -5.74
N PRO A 102 2.66 13.58 -5.01
CA PRO A 102 2.56 13.63 -3.55
C PRO A 102 2.39 12.23 -2.93
N SER A 103 2.78 12.09 -1.67
CA SER A 103 2.65 10.86 -0.89
C SER A 103 1.52 10.95 0.14
N VAL A 104 0.77 9.86 0.32
CA VAL A 104 -0.33 9.77 1.28
C VAL A 104 -0.37 8.43 1.99
N GLU A 105 -0.76 8.44 3.26
CA GLU A 105 -1.22 7.26 4.01
C GLU A 105 -2.74 7.15 3.88
N ALA A 106 -3.26 5.92 3.88
CA ALA A 106 -4.69 5.66 3.81
C ALA A 106 -5.21 5.07 5.13
N ASP A 107 -6.17 5.77 5.72
CA ASP A 107 -6.92 5.31 6.88
C ASP A 107 -8.34 4.91 6.47
N ILE A 108 -8.89 3.91 7.16
CA ILE A 108 -10.33 3.62 7.18
C ILE A 108 -10.94 3.94 8.53
N THR A 109 -12.25 4.17 8.54
CA THR A 109 -13.00 4.34 9.79
C THR A 109 -12.84 3.09 10.66
N CYS A 110 -12.61 3.29 11.96
CA CYS A 110 -12.38 2.19 12.89
C CYS A 110 -13.61 1.26 12.96
N PHE A 111 -13.43 0.00 12.57
CA PHE A 111 -14.47 -1.02 12.53
C PHE A 111 -15.21 -1.25 13.86
N ASN A 112 -14.54 -0.98 15.00
CA ASN A 112 -15.13 -1.21 16.31
C ASN A 112 -16.01 -0.05 16.79
N CYS A 113 -15.69 1.19 16.43
CA CYS A 113 -16.36 2.37 16.99
C CYS A 113 -17.04 3.26 15.94
N MET A 114 -16.91 2.93 14.66
CA MET A 114 -17.49 3.67 13.53
C MET A 114 -17.17 5.17 13.64
N GLY A 115 -15.90 5.50 13.88
CA GLY A 115 -15.41 6.88 13.93
C GLY A 115 -15.54 7.60 15.27
N LYS A 116 -16.23 7.00 16.27
CA LYS A 116 -16.43 7.64 17.60
C LYS A 116 -15.16 7.75 18.45
N GLY A 117 -14.16 6.92 18.16
CA GLY A 117 -12.97 6.73 18.98
C GLY A 117 -13.12 5.62 20.03
N CYS A 118 -12.13 4.75 20.13
CA CYS A 118 -12.01 3.73 21.17
C CYS A 118 -10.55 3.34 21.38
N ALA A 119 -10.28 2.43 22.32
CA ALA A 119 -8.93 1.95 22.62
C ALA A 119 -8.22 1.33 21.39
N VAL A 120 -8.95 0.65 20.50
CA VAL A 120 -8.39 0.01 19.29
C VAL A 120 -7.75 1.04 18.36
N CYS A 121 -8.45 2.14 18.07
CA CYS A 121 -7.94 3.22 17.23
C CYS A 121 -7.23 4.32 18.02
N LYS A 122 -6.87 4.09 19.30
CA LYS A 122 -6.25 5.09 20.18
C LYS A 122 -7.06 6.41 20.23
N ASN A 123 -8.39 6.29 20.23
CA ASN A 123 -9.36 7.39 20.22
C ASN A 123 -9.35 8.31 18.99
N THR A 124 -8.69 7.94 17.88
CA THR A 124 -8.69 8.75 16.66
C THR A 124 -9.99 8.60 15.86
N GLY A 125 -10.64 7.43 15.98
CA GLY A 125 -11.75 7.03 15.09
C GLY A 125 -11.29 6.36 13.79
N TRP A 126 -9.99 6.27 13.53
CA TRP A 126 -9.39 5.83 12.27
C TRP A 126 -8.36 4.71 12.49
N ILE A 127 -8.24 3.80 11.53
CA ILE A 127 -7.23 2.75 11.48
C ILE A 127 -6.46 2.90 10.17
N GLU A 128 -5.14 3.04 10.27
CA GLU A 128 -4.23 3.02 9.13
C GLU A 128 -4.21 1.61 8.52
N VAL A 129 -4.39 1.52 7.20
CA VAL A 129 -4.45 0.24 6.49
C VAL A 129 -3.49 0.14 5.30
N LEU A 130 -2.91 1.27 4.87
CA LEU A 130 -2.04 1.38 3.70
C LEU A 130 -1.05 2.54 3.84
#